data_AF-A0A563DGW6-F1
#
_entry.id   AF-A0A563DGW6-F1
#
_cell.length_a   1.000
_cell.length_b   1.000
_cell.length_c   1.000
_cell.angle_alpha   90.00
_cell.angle_beta   90.00
_cell.angle_gamma   90.00
#
_symmetry.space_group_name_H-M   'P 1'
#
loop_
_entity.id
_entity.type
_entity.pdbx_description
1 polymer ?
#
loop_
_entity_poly.entity_id
_entity_poly.type
_entity_poly.pdbx_seq_one_letter_code
_entity_poly.pdbx_strand_id
1 'polypeptide(L)'
;MLKKLQSNLLVNHPLLWNLKLVPILILIVIFNILFFFLGYFSTKFTFNNYTRFPYDHYNEPNFPLYGIAILSSLLTLIVWLTFYLKNNGFKSLYPRTSFSLFKEWILSYFIIIGAFLYCFSFYQGSLTKTRSYASLEETNKTLDLLVKINYLIPNVYLNDYNDIESGNFPNSLLSLKNHQYTRKDSIYSHQVHEWLIKENKDSIKSTLNSFLDLHKKHHLKTNLTTDSWMKIYYHPPKYIIDSYLKLDNYNDNYYYFNHVYDDIFEAYNSLEHVLKFVLITFYIALVLSLIIFSIRVTHAKAWITSFIILGLLIFTSGIFMAILDFISFGYTSQNLYTYFWLLTFLILFLHLESKILGKNKTKGFSSISLNLVLWIFPFVPYIIFIIFMNWCKNLSSIENRSSSCIYSYFSENLDKFLWLNLILSIVVLFFFVKQIKVWKSLPEE
;
A
#
# COMPACT_ATOMS: atom_id res chain seq x y z
N MET A 1 18.18 22.56 -28.10
CA MET A 1 18.14 21.07 -28.13
C MET A 1 16.71 20.51 -28.26
N LEU A 2 15.77 20.86 -27.38
CA LEU A 2 14.39 20.34 -27.40
C LEU A 2 13.62 20.59 -28.70
N LYS A 3 13.74 21.78 -29.33
CA LYS A 3 13.06 22.08 -30.61
C LYS A 3 13.48 21.13 -31.75
N LYS A 4 14.77 20.83 -31.87
CA LYS A 4 15.32 19.90 -32.88
C LYS A 4 14.85 18.47 -32.62
N LEU A 5 14.79 18.05 -31.35
CA LEU A 5 14.27 16.75 -30.93
C LEU A 5 12.76 16.61 -31.22
N GLN A 6 11.97 17.65 -30.94
CA GLN A 6 10.52 17.66 -31.25
C GLN A 6 10.25 17.60 -32.76
N SER A 7 11.05 18.31 -33.57
CA SER A 7 10.97 18.23 -35.03
C SER A 7 11.31 16.82 -35.53
N ASN A 8 12.35 16.18 -34.99
CA ASN A 8 12.71 14.81 -35.34
C ASN A 8 11.60 13.79 -34.96
N LEU A 9 11.01 13.93 -33.76
CA LEU A 9 9.90 13.08 -33.31
C LEU A 9 8.66 13.23 -34.19
N LEU A 10 8.36 14.44 -34.66
CA LEU A 10 7.23 14.67 -35.56
C LEU A 10 7.37 13.87 -36.86
N VAL A 11 8.58 13.81 -37.42
CA VAL A 11 8.85 13.13 -38.69
C VAL A 11 8.95 11.60 -38.52
N ASN A 12 9.70 11.13 -37.51
CA ASN A 12 10.04 9.71 -37.39
C ASN A 12 9.14 8.93 -36.41
N HIS A 13 8.57 9.60 -35.40
CA HIS A 13 7.79 8.96 -34.33
C HIS A 13 6.54 9.78 -33.96
N PRO A 14 5.58 9.95 -34.89
CA PRO A 14 4.44 10.85 -34.72
C PRO A 14 3.56 10.52 -33.50
N LEU A 15 3.50 9.24 -33.10
CA LEU A 15 2.78 8.80 -31.91
C LEU A 15 3.38 9.42 -30.63
N LEU A 16 4.70 9.34 -30.47
CA LEU A 16 5.41 9.89 -29.31
C LEU A 16 5.30 11.42 -29.26
N TRP A 17 5.32 12.06 -30.42
CA TRP A 17 5.12 13.50 -30.55
C TRP A 17 3.70 13.93 -30.18
N ASN A 18 2.69 13.14 -30.58
CA ASN A 18 1.29 13.39 -30.28
C ASN A 18 1.00 13.30 -28.77
N LEU A 19 1.57 12.30 -28.10
CA LEU A 19 1.49 12.15 -26.65
C LEU A 19 2.29 13.20 -25.87
N LYS A 20 3.12 14.00 -26.54
CA LYS A 20 4.13 14.84 -25.89
C LYS A 20 4.97 14.06 -24.88
N LEU A 21 5.35 12.82 -25.25
CA LEU A 21 5.96 11.85 -24.34
C LEU A 21 7.28 12.35 -23.73
N VAL A 22 8.18 12.90 -24.54
CA VAL A 22 9.50 13.36 -24.04
C VAL A 22 9.40 14.48 -22.99
N PRO A 23 8.71 15.61 -23.25
CA PRO A 23 8.63 16.67 -22.25
C PRO A 23 7.89 16.22 -20.98
N ILE A 24 6.86 15.39 -21.09
CA ILE A 24 6.15 14.91 -19.90
C ILE A 24 6.98 13.94 -19.07
N LEU A 25 7.77 13.05 -19.70
CA LEU A 25 8.67 12.14 -18.98
C LEU A 25 9.78 12.91 -18.27
N ILE A 26 10.35 13.95 -18.89
CA ILE A 26 11.34 14.80 -18.23
C ILE A 26 10.72 15.46 -16.99
N LEU A 27 9.50 16.00 -17.11
CA LEU A 27 8.78 16.63 -16.00
C LEU A 27 8.52 15.63 -14.86
N ILE A 28 8.05 14.42 -15.20
CA ILE A 28 7.81 13.33 -14.25
C ILE A 28 9.09 12.94 -13.50
N VAL A 29 10.22 12.80 -14.20
CA VAL A 29 11.50 12.44 -13.57
C VAL A 29 11.95 13.54 -12.61
N ILE A 30 11.86 14.81 -13.01
CA ILE A 30 12.22 15.96 -12.16
C ILE A 30 11.37 15.95 -10.88
N PHE A 31 10.05 15.79 -10.99
CA PHE A 31 9.19 15.74 -9.81
C PHE A 31 9.47 14.53 -8.92
N ASN A 32 9.70 13.34 -9.47
CA ASN A 32 10.06 12.17 -8.66
C ASN A 32 11.36 12.40 -7.87
N ILE A 33 12.39 12.97 -8.50
CA ILE A 33 13.65 13.33 -7.82
C ILE A 33 13.38 14.37 -6.72
N LEU A 34 12.61 15.40 -7.03
CA LEU A 34 12.25 16.45 -6.07
C LEU A 34 11.51 15.87 -4.86
N PHE A 35 10.49 15.04 -5.08
CA PHE A 35 9.72 14.42 -4.00
C PHE A 35 10.54 13.43 -3.18
N PHE A 36 11.47 12.70 -3.81
CA PHE A 36 12.44 11.89 -3.07
C PHE A 36 13.27 12.73 -2.09
N PHE A 37 13.85 13.84 -2.55
CA PHE A 37 14.60 14.73 -1.66
C PHE A 37 13.72 15.40 -0.60
N LEU A 38 12.49 15.81 -0.94
CA LEU A 38 11.55 16.32 0.04
C LEU A 38 11.25 15.28 1.12
N GLY A 39 11.03 14.01 0.76
CA GLY A 39 10.88 12.93 1.72
C GLY A 39 12.11 12.79 2.61
N TYR A 40 13.29 12.74 1.99
CA TYR A 40 14.55 12.56 2.71
C TYR A 40 14.86 13.69 3.71
N PHE A 41 14.61 14.95 3.35
CA PHE A 41 14.92 16.09 4.22
C PHE A 41 13.78 16.46 5.19
N SER A 42 12.52 16.12 4.87
CA SER A 42 11.38 16.42 5.74
C SER A 42 11.20 15.41 6.88
N THR A 43 11.71 14.18 6.72
CA THR A 43 11.70 13.17 7.78
C THR A 43 12.63 13.60 8.91
N LYS A 44 12.02 14.12 9.97
CA LYS A 44 12.69 14.42 11.24
C LYS A 44 12.62 13.17 12.10
N PHE A 45 13.77 12.58 12.34
CA PHE A 45 13.90 11.42 13.21
C PHE A 45 15.01 11.79 14.20
N THR A 46 14.69 11.94 15.48
CA THR A 46 15.63 12.49 16.47
C THR A 46 15.49 11.78 17.80
N PHE A 47 16.63 11.34 18.34
CA PHE A 47 16.80 10.63 19.62
C PHE A 47 16.31 11.39 20.88
N ASN A 48 15.94 12.67 20.78
CA ASN A 48 15.75 13.56 21.96
C ASN A 48 14.40 14.27 22.06
N ASN A 49 13.45 14.06 21.13
CA ASN A 49 12.26 14.93 21.01
C ASN A 49 10.90 14.21 21.02
N TYR A 50 10.81 12.98 21.52
CA TYR A 50 9.51 12.34 21.65
C TYR A 50 8.87 12.74 22.98
N THR A 51 7.64 13.24 22.89
CA THR A 51 6.79 13.51 24.04
C THR A 51 6.44 12.21 24.75
N ARG A 52 6.11 12.31 26.05
CA ARG A 52 5.88 11.23 27.03
C ARG A 52 4.77 10.21 26.68
N PHE A 53 4.19 10.30 25.48
CA PHE A 53 3.15 9.42 24.98
C PHE A 53 3.59 8.81 23.65
N PRO A 54 4.18 7.60 23.66
CA PRO A 54 4.66 6.93 22.45
C PRO A 54 3.56 6.58 21.44
N TYR A 55 2.29 6.64 21.87
CA TYR A 55 1.13 6.32 21.03
C TYR A 55 0.77 7.43 20.02
N ASP A 56 1.26 8.66 20.22
CA ASP A 56 0.92 9.82 19.37
C ASP A 56 1.90 10.03 18.20
N HIS A 57 2.86 9.12 18.02
CA HIS A 57 3.82 9.17 16.92
C HIS A 57 3.94 7.82 16.22
N TYR A 58 2.81 7.28 15.73
CA TYR A 58 2.88 6.81 14.35
C TYR A 58 3.45 7.98 13.58
N ASN A 59 4.63 7.84 12.95
CA ASN A 59 5.20 8.85 12.05
C ASN A 59 4.05 9.49 11.29
N GLU A 60 3.53 10.63 11.76
CA GLU A 60 2.31 11.16 11.18
C GLU A 60 2.76 11.42 9.76
N PRO A 61 2.22 10.69 8.77
CA PRO A 61 2.67 10.86 7.41
C PRO A 61 2.53 12.35 7.20
N ASN A 62 3.60 13.05 6.80
CA ASN A 62 3.58 14.51 6.66
C ASN A 62 2.42 14.85 5.70
N PHE A 63 1.20 14.95 6.23
CA PHE A 63 -0.05 14.86 5.50
C PHE A 63 -0.13 16.03 4.52
N PRO A 64 0.36 17.24 4.88
CA PRO A 64 0.51 18.32 3.93
C PRO A 64 1.42 17.98 2.75
N LEU A 65 2.57 17.32 2.98
CA LEU A 65 3.54 17.00 1.91
C LEU A 65 3.05 15.87 1.00
N TYR A 66 2.39 14.84 1.55
CA TYR A 66 1.70 13.84 0.74
C TYR A 66 0.55 14.47 -0.07
N GLY A 67 -0.21 15.39 0.53
CA GLY A 67 -1.21 16.18 -0.18
C GLY A 67 -0.62 16.97 -1.35
N ILE A 68 0.54 17.61 -1.16
CA ILE A 68 1.26 18.33 -2.23
C ILE A 68 1.71 17.37 -3.34
N ALA A 69 2.16 16.15 -3.02
CA ALA A 69 2.52 15.15 -4.00
C ALA A 69 1.31 14.71 -4.85
N ILE A 70 0.15 14.49 -4.22
CA ILE A 70 -1.11 14.17 -4.90
C ILE A 70 -1.57 15.33 -5.78
N LEU A 71 -1.53 16.57 -5.28
CA LEU A 71 -1.89 17.74 -6.06
C LEU A 71 -0.95 17.93 -7.26
N SER A 72 0.35 17.67 -7.08
CA SER A 72 1.35 17.76 -8.14
C SER A 72 1.17 16.68 -9.21
N SER A 73 0.76 15.48 -8.83
CA SER A 73 0.43 14.41 -9.79
C SER A 73 -0.81 14.79 -10.61
N LEU A 74 -1.86 15.31 -9.98
CA LEU A 74 -3.06 15.83 -10.66
C LEU A 74 -2.72 16.97 -11.62
N LEU A 75 -1.90 17.95 -11.18
CA LEU A 75 -1.46 19.06 -12.02
C LEU A 75 -0.66 18.59 -13.23
N THR A 76 0.26 17.64 -13.03
CA THR A 76 1.03 17.02 -14.12
C THR A 76 0.10 16.39 -15.15
N LEU A 77 -0.93 15.66 -14.68
CA LEU A 77 -1.91 15.03 -15.55
C LEU A 77 -2.79 16.04 -16.28
N ILE A 78 -3.26 17.10 -15.62
CA ILE A 78 -4.03 18.17 -16.26
C ILE A 78 -3.21 18.84 -17.37
N VAL A 79 -1.97 19.24 -17.06
CA VAL A 79 -1.06 19.85 -18.04
C VAL A 79 -0.87 18.91 -19.23
N TRP A 80 -0.56 17.64 -18.99
CA TRP A 80 -0.42 16.66 -20.06
C TRP A 80 -1.70 16.47 -20.87
N LEU A 81 -2.86 16.35 -20.21
CA LEU A 81 -4.16 16.18 -20.85
C LEU A 81 -4.51 17.34 -21.77
N THR A 82 -4.21 18.59 -21.40
CA THR A 82 -4.47 19.74 -22.28
C THR A 82 -3.75 19.62 -23.63
N PHE A 83 -2.49 19.19 -23.63
CA PHE A 83 -1.73 18.97 -24.86
C PHE A 83 -2.17 17.70 -25.58
N TYR A 84 -2.43 16.63 -24.83
CA TYR A 84 -2.86 15.35 -25.37
C TYR A 84 -4.21 15.47 -26.08
N LEU A 85 -5.19 16.16 -25.51
CA LEU A 85 -6.53 16.29 -26.10
C LEU A 85 -6.58 17.27 -27.28
N LYS A 86 -5.66 18.26 -27.34
CA LYS A 86 -5.59 19.26 -28.41
C LYS A 86 -5.39 18.64 -29.79
N ASN A 87 -4.61 17.56 -29.88
CA ASN A 87 -4.33 16.83 -31.11
C ASN A 87 -5.07 15.49 -31.13
N ASN A 88 -6.37 15.53 -31.43
CA ASN A 88 -7.17 14.32 -31.51
C ASN A 88 -7.19 13.75 -32.94
N GLY A 89 -6.10 13.06 -33.33
CA GLY A 89 -6.00 12.38 -34.63
C GLY A 89 -7.10 11.35 -34.89
N PHE A 90 -7.87 10.95 -33.87
CA PHE A 90 -8.97 9.98 -34.00
C PHE A 90 -10.30 10.56 -34.47
N LYS A 91 -10.43 11.90 -34.53
CA LYS A 91 -11.60 12.60 -35.10
C LYS A 91 -11.54 12.69 -36.63
N SER A 92 -10.41 12.35 -37.25
CA SER A 92 -10.26 12.31 -38.70
C SER A 92 -10.09 10.88 -39.16
N LEU A 93 -10.58 10.57 -40.36
CA LEU A 93 -10.64 9.26 -41.03
C LEU A 93 -9.26 8.64 -41.35
N TYR A 94 -8.26 8.80 -40.48
CA TYR A 94 -6.92 8.25 -40.67
C TYR A 94 -6.90 6.75 -40.35
N PRO A 95 -6.48 5.88 -41.28
CA PRO A 95 -6.36 4.46 -41.04
C PRO A 95 -5.22 4.19 -40.05
N ARG A 96 -5.55 3.91 -38.79
CA ARG A 96 -4.59 3.44 -37.78
C ARG A 96 -4.68 1.93 -37.59
N THR A 97 -3.54 1.31 -37.30
CA THR A 97 -3.47 -0.11 -36.94
C THR A 97 -3.94 -0.32 -35.51
N SER A 98 -4.53 -1.49 -35.21
CA SER A 98 -4.92 -1.86 -33.84
C SER A 98 -3.72 -1.83 -32.89
N PHE A 99 -2.53 -2.18 -33.40
CA PHE A 99 -1.30 -2.09 -32.61
C PHE A 99 -0.89 -0.65 -32.27
N SER A 100 -1.13 0.31 -33.16
CA SER A 100 -0.90 1.74 -32.86
C SER A 100 -1.83 2.25 -31.75
N LEU A 101 -3.08 1.79 -31.72
CA LEU A 101 -4.04 2.11 -30.66
C LEU A 101 -3.58 1.57 -29.31
N PHE A 102 -3.16 0.30 -29.27
CA PHE A 102 -2.64 -0.33 -28.06
C PHE A 102 -1.38 0.37 -27.55
N LYS A 103 -0.44 0.71 -28.45
CA LYS A 103 0.77 1.49 -28.09
C LYS A 103 0.45 2.85 -27.49
N GLU A 104 -0.58 3.52 -28.01
CA GLU A 104 -0.97 4.82 -27.47
C GLU A 104 -1.54 4.70 -26.05
N TRP A 105 -2.38 3.69 -25.82
CA TRP A 105 -2.87 3.39 -24.48
C TRP A 105 -1.74 3.02 -23.53
N ILE A 106 -0.83 2.11 -23.91
CA ILE A 106 0.21 1.63 -22.99
C ILE A 106 1.16 2.77 -22.59
N LEU A 107 1.48 3.69 -23.52
CA LEU A 107 2.27 4.87 -23.20
C LEU A 107 1.50 5.84 -22.29
N SER A 108 0.20 6.00 -22.50
CA SER A 108 -0.66 6.79 -21.60
C SER A 108 -0.66 6.18 -20.19
N TYR A 109 -0.74 4.85 -20.09
CA TYR A 109 -0.66 4.13 -18.82
C TYR A 109 0.66 4.40 -18.10
N PHE A 110 1.81 4.30 -18.79
CA PHE A 110 3.12 4.60 -18.19
C PHE A 110 3.29 6.05 -17.76
N ILE A 111 2.75 7.01 -18.52
CA ILE A 111 2.76 8.44 -18.12
C ILE A 111 1.99 8.61 -16.80
N ILE A 112 0.83 7.99 -16.67
CA ILE A 112 0.00 8.08 -15.47
C ILE A 112 0.69 7.41 -14.28
N ILE A 113 1.27 6.21 -14.46
CA ILE A 113 2.09 5.57 -13.42
C ILE A 113 3.19 6.52 -12.94
N GLY A 114 3.97 7.08 -13.87
CA GLY A 114 5.06 7.99 -13.53
C GLY A 114 4.63 9.20 -12.72
N ALA A 115 3.46 9.77 -13.03
CA ALA A 115 2.89 10.90 -12.28
C ALA A 115 2.40 10.48 -10.88
N PHE A 116 1.75 9.33 -10.74
CA PHE A 116 1.27 8.85 -9.43
C PHE A 116 2.38 8.33 -8.51
N LEU A 117 3.56 8.00 -9.05
CA LEU A 117 4.73 7.59 -8.27
C LEU A 117 5.38 8.73 -7.46
N TYR A 118 4.89 9.97 -7.51
CA TYR A 118 5.42 11.06 -6.69
C TYR A 118 5.32 10.77 -5.18
N CYS A 119 4.17 10.25 -4.74
CA CYS A 119 3.98 9.83 -3.34
C CYS A 119 4.92 8.67 -2.97
N PHE A 120 5.13 7.75 -3.91
CA PHE A 120 6.08 6.65 -3.72
C PHE A 120 7.52 7.17 -3.55
N SER A 121 7.94 8.08 -4.42
CA SER A 121 9.28 8.70 -4.35
C SER A 121 9.49 9.43 -3.03
N PHE A 122 8.49 10.17 -2.55
CA PHE A 122 8.51 10.78 -1.22
C PHE A 122 8.69 9.74 -0.11
N TYR A 123 7.88 8.67 -0.13
CA TYR A 123 7.98 7.60 0.85
C TYR A 123 9.36 6.92 0.85
N GLN A 124 9.93 6.66 -0.33
CA GLN A 124 11.29 6.12 -0.45
C GLN A 124 12.36 7.07 0.11
N GLY A 125 12.20 8.37 -0.11
CA GLY A 125 13.06 9.38 0.51
C GLY A 125 13.03 9.30 2.04
N SER A 126 11.83 9.20 2.60
CA SER A 126 11.63 9.04 4.05
C SER A 126 12.27 7.75 4.58
N LEU A 127 12.01 6.61 3.95
CA LEU A 127 12.61 5.33 4.34
C LEU A 127 14.14 5.37 4.27
N THR A 128 14.69 6.00 3.24
CA THR A 128 16.15 6.16 3.10
C THR A 128 16.72 7.02 4.22
N LYS A 129 16.00 8.07 4.62
CA LYS A 129 16.37 8.88 5.77
C LYS A 129 16.32 8.07 7.06
N THR A 130 15.27 7.32 7.34
CA THR A 130 15.16 6.47 8.54
C THR A 130 16.28 5.42 8.61
N ARG A 131 16.56 4.74 7.49
CA ARG A 131 17.66 3.76 7.39
C ARG A 131 19.05 4.38 7.57
N SER A 132 19.19 5.70 7.44
CA SER A 132 20.49 6.38 7.62
C SER A 132 20.90 6.51 9.10
N TYR A 133 19.99 6.29 10.05
CA TYR A 133 20.27 6.47 11.48
C TYR A 133 21.00 5.30 12.13
N ALA A 134 20.75 4.07 11.68
CA ALA A 134 21.45 2.88 12.15
C ALA A 134 21.44 1.81 11.06
N SER A 135 22.50 1.00 11.00
CA SER A 135 22.54 -0.18 10.14
C SER A 135 21.58 -1.27 10.63
N LEU A 136 21.10 -2.14 9.74
CA LEU A 136 20.24 -3.28 10.13
C LEU A 136 20.88 -4.18 11.20
N GLU A 137 22.20 -4.40 11.12
CA GLU A 137 22.92 -5.20 12.12
C GLU A 137 22.92 -4.51 13.49
N GLU A 138 23.20 -3.21 13.51
CA GLU A 138 23.14 -2.41 14.74
C GLU A 138 21.73 -2.40 15.33
N THR A 139 20.72 -2.20 14.48
CA THR A 139 19.31 -2.19 14.89
C THR A 139 18.92 -3.50 15.54
N ASN A 140 19.24 -4.64 14.92
CA ASN A 140 18.96 -5.95 15.51
C ASN A 140 19.68 -6.16 16.85
N LYS A 141 20.95 -5.77 16.95
CA LYS A 141 21.71 -5.86 18.21
C LYS A 141 21.09 -5.00 19.30
N THR A 142 20.62 -3.81 18.95
CA THR A 142 20.03 -2.86 19.89
C THR A 142 18.66 -3.34 20.35
N LEU A 143 17.82 -3.82 19.44
CA LEU A 143 16.53 -4.42 19.79
C LEU A 143 16.70 -5.65 20.70
N ASP A 144 17.65 -6.54 20.38
CA ASP A 144 17.96 -7.69 21.25
C ASP A 144 18.44 -7.25 22.65
N LEU A 145 19.15 -6.14 22.75
CA LEU A 145 19.54 -5.54 24.03
C LEU A 145 18.34 -4.92 24.77
N LEU A 146 17.47 -4.20 24.06
CA LEU A 146 16.28 -3.58 24.64
C LEU A 146 15.33 -4.63 25.22
N VAL A 147 15.09 -5.73 24.52
CA VAL A 147 14.29 -6.86 25.03
C VAL A 147 14.86 -7.37 26.35
N LYS A 148 16.18 -7.57 26.47
CA LYS A 148 16.81 -8.01 27.72
C LYS A 148 16.68 -6.97 28.83
N ILE A 149 16.83 -5.69 28.48
CA ILE A 149 16.69 -4.57 29.41
C ILE A 149 15.25 -4.44 29.92
N ASN A 150 14.24 -4.75 29.12
CA ASN A 150 12.84 -4.75 29.54
C ASN A 150 12.60 -5.63 30.78
N TYR A 151 13.22 -6.81 30.82
CA TYR A 151 13.14 -7.72 31.97
C TYR A 151 13.96 -7.27 33.18
N LEU A 152 14.90 -6.33 32.98
CA LEU A 152 15.75 -5.73 34.01
C LEU A 152 15.27 -4.32 34.44
N ILE A 153 14.21 -3.81 33.80
CA ILE A 153 13.55 -2.55 34.14
C ILE A 153 12.37 -2.83 35.08
N PRO A 154 12.25 -2.10 36.19
CA PRO A 154 11.04 -2.09 37.02
C PRO A 154 9.83 -1.61 36.22
N ASN A 155 8.92 -2.51 35.88
CA ASN A 155 7.70 -2.12 35.19
C ASN A 155 6.65 -1.64 36.19
N VAL A 156 6.43 -0.31 36.22
CA VAL A 156 5.41 0.35 37.05
C VAL A 156 4.00 -0.15 36.73
N TYR A 157 3.77 -0.70 35.53
CA TYR A 157 2.46 -1.19 35.07
C TYR A 157 2.20 -2.68 35.32
N LEU A 158 3.16 -3.43 35.89
CA LEU A 158 2.95 -4.83 36.29
C LEU A 158 2.46 -4.98 37.73
N ASN A 159 2.13 -3.87 38.39
CA ASN A 159 1.57 -3.87 39.75
C ASN A 159 0.07 -4.20 39.81
N ASP A 160 -0.57 -4.57 38.69
CA ASP A 160 -1.82 -5.33 38.77
C ASP A 160 -1.48 -6.75 39.26
N TYR A 161 -1.44 -6.85 40.59
CA TYR A 161 -1.49 -8.05 41.41
C TYR A 161 -2.31 -9.15 40.71
N ASN A 162 -1.64 -10.20 40.22
CA ASN A 162 -2.09 -11.61 40.23
C ASN A 162 -1.19 -12.56 39.40
N ASP A 163 -0.32 -12.06 38.51
CA ASP A 163 0.42 -12.96 37.58
C ASP A 163 1.68 -13.62 38.17
N ILE A 164 2.15 -13.18 39.34
CA ILE A 164 3.38 -13.73 39.95
C ILE A 164 3.15 -15.12 40.55
N GLU A 165 1.91 -15.48 40.95
CA GLU A 165 1.60 -16.79 41.53
C GLU A 165 1.31 -17.89 40.50
N SER A 166 1.06 -17.56 39.23
CA SER A 166 0.61 -18.56 38.23
C SER A 166 1.71 -19.03 37.26
N GLY A 167 2.92 -18.46 37.29
CA GLY A 167 3.96 -18.78 36.32
C GLY A 167 3.62 -18.40 34.87
N ASN A 168 2.49 -17.72 34.65
CA ASN A 168 2.10 -17.17 33.35
C ASN A 168 2.50 -15.70 33.30
N PHE A 169 3.47 -15.40 32.45
CA PHE A 169 3.93 -14.05 32.19
C PHE A 169 2.88 -13.26 31.40
N PRO A 170 2.77 -11.94 31.63
CA PRO A 170 1.71 -11.11 31.06
C PRO A 170 1.80 -11.05 29.53
N ASN A 171 0.67 -11.35 28.88
CA ASN A 171 0.47 -11.29 27.42
C ASN A 171 0.45 -9.84 26.85
N SER A 172 0.84 -8.82 27.61
CA SER A 172 0.79 -7.42 27.19
C SER A 172 2.11 -6.95 26.53
N LEU A 173 2.53 -7.63 25.47
CA LEU A 173 3.63 -7.22 24.58
C LEU A 173 3.14 -7.02 23.13
N LEU A 174 1.98 -6.36 23.00
CA LEU A 174 1.32 -6.10 21.71
C LEU A 174 2.07 -5.13 20.78
N SER A 175 3.22 -4.58 21.19
CA SER A 175 4.03 -3.65 20.38
C SER A 175 5.08 -4.32 19.50
N LEU A 176 5.51 -5.56 19.77
CA LEU A 176 6.50 -6.25 18.93
C LEU A 176 5.79 -7.05 17.83
N LYS A 177 5.21 -6.33 16.85
CA LYS A 177 4.56 -6.94 15.68
C LYS A 177 5.57 -7.48 14.67
N ASN A 178 6.35 -8.50 15.08
CA ASN A 178 7.07 -9.37 14.15
C ASN A 178 7.21 -10.77 14.74
N HIS A 179 6.77 -11.80 14.01
CA HIS A 179 6.83 -13.22 14.43
C HIS A 179 8.26 -13.68 14.82
N GLN A 180 9.29 -13.01 14.31
CA GLN A 180 10.68 -13.30 14.64
C GLN A 180 11.08 -12.74 16.01
N TYR A 181 10.57 -11.56 16.38
CA TYR A 181 10.86 -10.95 17.68
C TYR A 181 10.11 -11.66 18.79
N THR A 182 8.83 -12.03 18.60
CA THR A 182 8.10 -12.84 19.59
C THR A 182 8.81 -14.15 19.95
N ARG A 183 9.46 -14.80 18.97
CA ARG A 183 10.29 -15.99 19.22
C ARG A 183 11.58 -15.67 19.96
N LYS A 184 12.26 -14.56 19.62
CA LYS A 184 13.47 -14.10 20.32
C LYS A 184 13.17 -13.64 21.75
N ASP A 185 12.02 -13.02 21.98
CA ASP A 185 11.58 -12.55 23.29
C ASP A 185 11.46 -13.71 24.27
N SER A 186 10.89 -14.85 23.83
CA SER A 186 10.85 -16.07 24.63
C SER A 186 12.23 -16.62 25.00
N ILE A 187 13.21 -16.50 24.10
CA ILE A 187 14.59 -16.95 24.35
C ILE A 187 15.29 -16.00 25.32
N TYR A 188 15.18 -14.69 25.10
CA TYR A 188 15.86 -13.68 25.92
C TYR A 188 15.25 -13.53 27.31
N SER A 189 13.93 -13.70 27.44
CA SER A 189 13.26 -13.76 28.75
C SER A 189 13.79 -14.94 29.57
N HIS A 190 13.88 -16.12 28.97
CA HIS A 190 14.44 -17.31 29.61
C HIS A 190 15.92 -17.10 29.98
N GLN A 191 16.70 -16.50 29.09
CA GLN A 191 18.11 -16.19 29.34
C GLN A 191 18.30 -15.24 30.54
N VAL A 192 17.55 -14.14 30.58
CA VAL A 192 17.61 -13.19 31.70
C VAL A 192 17.13 -13.86 32.99
N HIS A 193 16.07 -14.67 32.93
CA HIS A 193 15.57 -15.43 34.07
C HIS A 193 16.61 -16.40 34.64
N GLU A 194 17.32 -17.14 33.77
CA GLU A 194 18.44 -17.99 34.19
C GLU A 194 19.55 -17.19 34.88
N TRP A 195 19.87 -15.98 34.39
CA TRP A 195 20.88 -15.13 35.04
C TRP A 195 20.46 -14.69 36.44
N LEU A 196 19.18 -14.45 36.67
CA LEU A 196 18.66 -14.11 37.99
C LEU A 196 18.70 -15.32 38.92
N ILE A 197 18.19 -16.48 38.49
CA ILE A 197 18.23 -17.71 39.31
C ILE A 197 19.66 -18.11 39.67
N LYS A 198 20.58 -18.06 38.69
CA LYS A 198 21.98 -18.47 38.85
C LYS A 198 22.88 -17.36 39.41
N GLU A 199 22.32 -16.21 39.79
CA GLU A 199 23.05 -15.06 40.33
C GLU A 199 24.24 -14.59 39.44
N ASN A 200 24.05 -14.62 38.12
CA ASN A 200 25.08 -14.25 37.14
C ASN A 200 25.24 -12.72 37.03
N LYS A 201 25.89 -12.15 38.05
CA LYS A 201 26.07 -10.70 38.22
C LYS A 201 26.80 -10.03 37.06
N ASP A 202 27.77 -10.70 36.45
CA ASP A 202 28.58 -10.13 35.37
C ASP A 202 27.76 -9.93 34.09
N SER A 203 26.90 -10.89 33.75
CA SER A 203 26.03 -10.80 32.56
C SER A 203 24.98 -9.69 32.71
N ILE A 204 24.41 -9.54 33.92
CA ILE A 204 23.47 -8.46 34.24
C ILE A 204 24.19 -7.11 34.14
N LYS A 205 25.35 -6.95 34.78
CA LYS A 205 26.15 -5.71 34.72
C LYS A 205 26.55 -5.35 33.29
N SER A 206 26.97 -6.32 32.49
CA SER A 206 27.34 -6.10 31.09
C SER A 206 26.17 -5.60 30.25
N THR A 207 24.97 -6.15 30.48
CA THR A 207 23.74 -5.74 29.78
C THR A 207 23.34 -4.31 30.15
N LEU A 208 23.35 -3.97 31.45
CA LEU A 208 23.08 -2.62 31.93
C LEU A 208 24.10 -1.60 31.42
N ASN A 209 25.40 -1.93 31.44
CA ASN A 209 26.46 -1.09 30.87
C ASN A 209 26.19 -0.78 29.40
N SER A 210 25.84 -1.80 28.61
CA SER A 210 25.58 -1.65 27.17
C SER A 210 24.39 -0.72 26.90
N PHE A 211 23.35 -0.73 27.75
CA PHE A 211 22.23 0.19 27.64
C PHE A 211 22.59 1.63 28.07
N LEU A 212 23.45 1.80 29.07
CA LEU A 212 23.97 3.12 29.42
C LEU A 212 24.90 3.68 28.34
N ASP A 213 25.63 2.82 27.63
CA ASP A 213 26.43 3.24 26.47
C ASP A 213 25.54 3.66 25.28
N LEU A 214 24.37 3.05 25.12
CA LEU A 214 23.35 3.50 24.15
C LEU A 214 22.85 4.92 24.48
N HIS A 215 22.65 5.24 25.77
CA HIS A 215 22.31 6.60 26.20
C HIS A 215 23.40 7.61 25.84
N LYS A 216 24.67 7.26 26.09
CA LYS A 216 25.81 8.12 25.74
C LYS A 216 25.90 8.34 24.23
N LYS A 217 25.73 7.27 23.43
CA LYS A 217 25.76 7.33 21.96
C LYS A 217 24.78 8.35 21.39
N HIS A 218 23.59 8.40 21.97
CA HIS A 218 22.51 9.28 21.51
C HIS A 218 22.40 10.60 22.30
N HIS A 219 23.42 10.91 23.11
CA HIS A 219 23.49 12.14 23.90
C HIS A 219 22.30 12.35 24.85
N LEU A 220 21.71 11.26 25.36
CA LEU A 220 20.69 11.32 26.41
C LEU A 220 21.34 11.46 27.78
N LYS A 221 20.82 12.38 28.60
CA LYS A 221 21.30 12.57 29.98
C LYS A 221 20.86 11.40 30.85
N THR A 222 21.82 10.71 31.47
CA THR A 222 21.58 9.69 32.49
C THR A 222 22.42 10.00 33.73
N ASN A 223 21.80 9.96 34.90
CA ASN A 223 22.47 10.07 36.20
C ASN A 223 22.74 8.68 36.81
N LEU A 224 22.41 7.61 36.09
CA LEU A 224 22.47 6.24 36.55
C LEU A 224 23.81 5.61 36.15
N THR A 225 24.49 5.01 37.11
CA THR A 225 25.60 4.10 36.89
C THR A 225 25.12 2.66 37.03
N THR A 226 25.84 1.72 36.41
CA THR A 226 25.54 0.29 36.55
C THR A 226 25.53 -0.15 38.02
N ASP A 227 26.43 0.39 38.84
CA ASP A 227 26.45 0.07 40.27
C ASP A 227 25.26 0.67 41.02
N SER A 228 24.81 1.89 40.69
CA SER A 228 23.58 2.44 41.27
C SER A 228 22.33 1.68 40.83
N TRP A 229 22.29 1.19 39.60
CA TRP A 229 21.17 0.38 39.09
C TRP A 229 21.14 -1.01 39.72
N MET A 230 22.30 -1.65 39.85
CA MET A 230 22.42 -2.95 40.53
C MET A 230 21.97 -2.87 41.99
N LYS A 231 22.21 -1.75 42.69
CA LYS A 231 21.69 -1.54 44.06
C LYS A 231 20.17 -1.45 44.14
N ILE A 232 19.50 -1.08 43.05
CA ILE A 232 18.04 -0.98 42.99
C ILE A 232 17.41 -2.36 42.73
N TYR A 233 18.02 -3.15 41.84
CA TYR A 233 17.39 -4.35 41.28
C TYR A 233 17.93 -5.68 41.86
N TYR A 234 19.21 -5.74 42.24
CA TYR A 234 19.88 -7.00 42.57
C TYR A 234 19.81 -7.32 44.08
N HIS A 235 18.71 -7.97 44.51
CA HIS A 235 18.47 -8.38 45.90
C HIS A 235 18.19 -9.90 46.04
N PRO A 236 19.15 -10.80 45.73
CA PRO A 236 18.92 -12.24 45.90
C PRO A 236 18.60 -12.59 47.38
N PRO A 237 17.66 -13.53 47.65
CA PRO A 237 16.88 -14.35 46.71
C PRO A 237 15.56 -13.69 46.26
N LYS A 238 15.26 -12.46 46.69
CA LYS A 238 14.00 -11.76 46.43
C LYS A 238 14.23 -10.49 45.62
N TYR A 239 14.04 -10.57 44.31
CA TYR A 239 14.10 -9.44 43.38
C TYR A 239 12.85 -8.53 43.49
N ILE A 240 12.45 -8.17 44.72
CA ILE A 240 11.31 -7.27 44.97
C ILE A 240 11.74 -5.86 44.59
N ILE A 241 10.96 -5.25 43.72
CA ILE A 241 11.22 -3.89 43.27
C ILE A 241 10.22 -2.97 43.98
N ASP A 242 10.74 -2.05 44.77
CA ASP A 242 9.94 -0.99 45.36
C ASP A 242 9.50 -0.02 44.25
N SER A 243 8.22 -0.02 43.92
CA SER A 243 7.62 0.71 42.78
C SER A 243 7.78 2.24 42.86
N TYR A 244 8.26 2.75 43.99
CA TYR A 244 8.41 4.18 44.26
C TYR A 244 9.81 4.75 43.99
N LEU A 245 10.78 3.93 43.55
CA LEU A 245 12.04 4.45 43.03
C LEU A 245 11.78 5.12 41.67
N LYS A 246 11.69 6.45 41.69
CA LYS A 246 11.48 7.36 40.53
C LYS A 246 12.49 7.09 39.39
N LEU A 247 12.23 6.04 38.60
CA LEU A 247 12.89 5.72 37.35
C LEU A 247 12.10 6.23 36.14
N ASP A 248 11.10 7.11 36.36
CA ASP A 248 10.19 7.63 35.33
C ASP A 248 10.92 8.05 34.04
N ASN A 249 12.01 8.82 34.16
CA ASN A 249 12.80 9.26 33.00
C ASN A 249 13.49 8.11 32.23
N TYR A 250 13.76 6.98 32.88
CA TYR A 250 14.46 5.83 32.27
C TYR A 250 13.49 4.84 31.63
N ASN A 251 12.30 4.66 32.20
CA ASN A 251 11.20 3.96 31.53
C ASN A 251 10.85 4.70 30.24
N ASP A 252 10.72 6.03 30.32
CA ASP A 252 10.48 6.89 29.14
C ASP A 252 11.59 6.71 28.09
N ASN A 253 12.88 6.70 28.47
CA ASN A 253 14.00 6.46 27.54
C ASN A 253 14.05 5.03 26.95
N TYR A 254 13.64 4.01 27.70
CA TYR A 254 13.55 2.65 27.18
C TYR A 254 12.49 2.55 26.09
N TYR A 255 11.26 2.98 26.39
CA TYR A 255 10.16 2.98 25.41
C TYR A 255 10.54 3.81 24.19
N TYR A 256 11.22 4.94 24.43
CA TYR A 256 11.80 5.78 23.39
C TYR A 256 12.71 5.02 22.44
N PHE A 257 13.76 4.38 22.96
CA PHE A 257 14.69 3.64 22.12
C PHE A 257 14.02 2.48 21.40
N ASN A 258 13.09 1.79 22.08
CA ASN A 258 12.37 0.67 21.47
C ASN A 258 11.59 1.12 20.23
N HIS A 259 10.78 2.18 20.35
CA HIS A 259 10.03 2.71 19.21
C HIS A 259 10.93 3.16 18.05
N VAL A 260 12.02 3.84 18.35
CA VAL A 260 12.93 4.36 17.33
C VAL A 260 13.64 3.24 16.58
N TYR A 261 14.15 2.25 17.30
CA TYR A 261 14.83 1.12 16.67
C TYR A 261 13.84 0.18 15.98
N ASP A 262 12.59 0.08 16.45
CA ASP A 262 11.50 -0.62 15.77
C ASP A 262 11.17 0.09 14.43
N ASP A 263 11.02 1.41 14.42
CA ASP A 263 10.79 2.19 13.19
C ASP A 263 11.91 1.99 12.15
N ILE A 264 13.18 1.96 12.60
CA ILE A 264 14.32 1.67 11.72
C ILE A 264 14.23 0.24 11.19
N PHE A 265 13.89 -0.73 12.04
CA PHE A 265 13.75 -2.13 11.64
C PHE A 265 12.62 -2.31 10.62
N GLU A 266 11.46 -1.70 10.86
CA GLU A 266 10.34 -1.67 9.92
C GLU A 266 10.73 -1.01 8.60
N ALA A 267 11.50 0.09 8.65
CA ALA A 267 11.99 0.73 7.44
C ALA A 267 12.86 -0.22 6.61
N TYR A 268 13.66 -1.10 7.20
CA TYR A 268 14.41 -2.13 6.46
C TYR A 268 13.52 -3.26 5.90
N ASN A 269 12.43 -3.61 6.60
CA ASN A 269 11.52 -4.69 6.23
C ASN A 269 10.26 -4.21 5.51
N SER A 270 10.24 -2.98 5.02
CA SER A 270 9.08 -2.33 4.41
C SER A 270 8.69 -2.84 3.02
N LEU A 271 9.33 -3.91 2.51
CA LEU A 271 9.17 -4.37 1.12
C LEU A 271 7.72 -4.73 0.79
N GLU A 272 7.03 -5.42 1.69
CA GLU A 272 5.63 -5.80 1.47
C GLU A 272 4.72 -4.58 1.37
N HIS A 273 4.87 -3.61 2.28
CA HIS A 273 4.14 -2.34 2.25
C HIS A 273 4.44 -1.55 0.96
N VAL A 274 5.70 -1.53 0.54
CA VAL A 274 6.15 -0.92 -0.73
C VAL A 274 5.46 -1.58 -1.93
N LEU A 275 5.44 -2.90 -2.00
CA LEU A 275 4.80 -3.63 -3.10
C LEU A 275 3.30 -3.39 -3.14
N LYS A 276 2.62 -3.36 -1.99
CA LYS A 276 1.19 -3.01 -1.88
C LYS A 276 0.91 -1.59 -2.37
N PHE A 277 1.73 -0.62 -2.00
CA PHE A 277 1.59 0.76 -2.46
C PHE A 277 1.73 0.88 -3.99
N VAL A 278 2.74 0.22 -4.57
CA VAL A 278 2.98 0.22 -6.02
C VAL A 278 1.83 -0.48 -6.75
N LEU A 279 1.33 -1.59 -6.21
CA LEU A 279 0.19 -2.32 -6.76
C LEU A 279 -1.06 -1.43 -6.85
N ILE A 280 -1.42 -0.73 -5.76
CA ILE A 280 -2.56 0.21 -5.74
C ILE A 280 -2.35 1.32 -6.78
N THR A 281 -1.14 1.87 -6.86
CA THR A 281 -0.78 2.90 -7.84
C THR A 281 -1.00 2.42 -9.27
N PHE A 282 -0.61 1.18 -9.57
CA PHE A 282 -0.76 0.58 -10.90
C PHE A 282 -2.22 0.35 -11.27
N TYR A 283 -3.10 0.00 -10.32
CA TYR A 283 -4.54 -0.11 -10.54
C TYR A 283 -5.20 1.24 -10.79
N ILE A 284 -4.89 2.26 -9.98
CA ILE A 284 -5.40 3.62 -10.18
C ILE A 284 -5.00 4.12 -11.57
N ALA A 285 -3.73 3.95 -11.93
CA ALA A 285 -3.24 4.33 -13.25
C ALA A 285 -3.93 3.54 -14.38
N LEU A 286 -4.24 2.26 -14.16
CA LEU A 286 -4.89 1.41 -15.15
C LEU A 286 -6.29 1.94 -15.46
N VAL A 287 -7.09 2.17 -14.43
CA VAL A 287 -8.45 2.70 -14.55
C VAL A 287 -8.45 4.07 -15.23
N LEU A 288 -7.61 5.00 -14.76
CA LEU A 288 -7.51 6.34 -15.35
C LEU A 288 -7.05 6.29 -16.81
N SER A 289 -6.10 5.42 -17.14
CA SER A 289 -5.63 5.27 -18.52
C SER A 289 -6.74 4.78 -19.46
N LEU A 290 -7.61 3.89 -18.97
CA LEU A 290 -8.75 3.36 -19.73
C LEU A 290 -9.86 4.39 -19.91
N ILE A 291 -10.13 5.19 -18.88
CA ILE A 291 -11.05 6.34 -18.93
C ILE A 291 -10.57 7.36 -19.96
N ILE A 292 -9.28 7.69 -19.96
CA ILE A 292 -8.68 8.65 -20.91
C ILE A 292 -8.65 8.07 -22.33
N PHE A 293 -8.31 6.78 -22.48
CA PHE A 293 -8.31 6.10 -23.76
C PHE A 293 -9.71 6.04 -24.38
N SER A 294 -10.75 5.84 -23.58
CA SER A 294 -12.12 5.74 -24.08
C SER A 294 -12.66 7.07 -24.65
N ILE A 295 -12.14 8.23 -24.21
CA ILE A 295 -12.42 9.57 -24.81
C ILE A 295 -12.00 9.62 -26.29
N ARG A 296 -10.94 8.88 -26.66
CA ARG A 296 -10.41 8.88 -28.03
C ARG A 296 -11.07 7.83 -28.91
N VAL A 297 -11.67 6.82 -28.30
CA VAL A 297 -12.40 5.77 -29.00
C VAL A 297 -13.82 6.21 -29.33
N THR A 298 -14.50 6.87 -28.38
CA THR A 298 -15.91 7.27 -28.50
C THR A 298 -16.09 8.79 -28.58
N HIS A 299 -17.28 9.24 -28.95
CA HIS A 299 -17.60 10.68 -29.02
C HIS A 299 -17.90 11.23 -27.62
N ALA A 300 -17.67 12.53 -27.41
CA ALA A 300 -17.78 13.17 -26.10
C ALA A 300 -19.16 12.95 -25.43
N LYS A 301 -20.26 13.03 -26.19
CA LYS A 301 -21.61 12.78 -25.69
C LYS A 301 -21.73 11.38 -25.07
N ALA A 302 -21.31 10.35 -25.82
CA ALA A 302 -21.36 8.95 -25.37
C ALA A 302 -20.46 8.71 -24.15
N TRP A 303 -19.28 9.33 -24.12
CA TRP A 303 -18.36 9.23 -22.99
C TRP A 303 -18.95 9.83 -21.71
N ILE A 304 -19.52 11.05 -21.79
CA ILE A 304 -20.17 11.71 -20.64
C ILE A 304 -21.38 10.90 -20.17
N THR A 305 -22.22 10.43 -21.10
CA THR A 305 -23.37 9.58 -20.73
C THR A 305 -22.95 8.28 -20.07
N SER A 306 -21.82 7.69 -20.51
CA SER A 306 -21.27 6.47 -19.88
C SER A 306 -20.83 6.75 -18.45
N PHE A 307 -20.20 7.89 -18.20
CA PHE A 307 -19.76 8.28 -16.86
C PHE A 307 -20.96 8.49 -15.92
N ILE A 308 -22.01 9.17 -16.40
CA ILE A 308 -23.27 9.35 -15.65
C ILE A 308 -23.92 7.99 -15.36
N ILE A 309 -24.01 7.10 -16.35
CA ILE A 309 -24.59 5.76 -16.18
C ILE A 309 -23.78 4.92 -15.19
N LEU A 310 -22.43 4.97 -15.26
CA LEU A 310 -21.59 4.27 -14.29
C LEU A 310 -21.85 4.77 -12.87
N GLY A 311 -21.90 6.09 -12.67
CA GLY A 311 -22.20 6.69 -11.37
C GLY A 311 -23.59 6.28 -10.86
N LEU A 312 -24.60 6.30 -11.72
CA LEU A 312 -25.95 5.83 -11.39
C LEU A 312 -25.98 4.33 -11.06
N LEU A 313 -25.25 3.49 -11.78
CA LEU A 313 -25.15 2.04 -11.50
C LEU A 313 -24.49 1.78 -10.15
N ILE A 314 -23.40 2.48 -9.83
CA ILE A 314 -22.72 2.37 -8.52
C ILE A 314 -23.66 2.82 -7.41
N PHE A 315 -24.33 3.96 -7.57
CA PHE A 315 -25.23 4.52 -6.57
C PHE A 315 -26.46 3.62 -6.34
N THR A 316 -27.13 3.20 -7.41
CA THR A 316 -28.33 2.35 -7.32
C THR A 316 -27.99 0.96 -6.79
N SER A 317 -26.87 0.35 -7.22
CA SER A 317 -26.42 -0.93 -6.64
C SER A 317 -26.05 -0.81 -5.16
N GLY A 318 -25.43 0.31 -4.74
CA GLY A 318 -25.13 0.57 -3.34
C GLY A 318 -26.38 0.69 -2.47
N ILE A 319 -27.38 1.48 -2.90
CA ILE A 319 -28.67 1.60 -2.19
C ILE A 319 -29.39 0.26 -2.15
N PHE A 320 -29.46 -0.44 -3.27
CA PHE A 320 -30.12 -1.73 -3.34
C PHE A 320 -29.49 -2.74 -2.37
N MET A 321 -28.15 -2.77 -2.28
CA MET A 321 -27.47 -3.63 -1.30
C MET A 321 -27.73 -3.21 0.14
N ALA A 322 -27.73 -1.92 0.45
CA ALA A 322 -28.03 -1.44 1.80
C ALA A 322 -29.47 -1.80 2.24
N ILE A 323 -30.44 -1.68 1.33
CA ILE A 323 -31.83 -2.09 1.58
C ILE A 323 -31.93 -3.60 1.79
N LEU A 324 -31.27 -4.40 0.94
CA LEU A 324 -31.25 -5.85 1.11
C LEU A 324 -30.64 -6.23 2.45
N ASP A 325 -29.52 -5.61 2.84
CA ASP A 325 -28.85 -5.89 4.11
C ASP A 325 -29.77 -5.62 5.29
N PHE A 326 -30.46 -4.48 5.27
CA PHE A 326 -31.49 -4.13 6.24
C PHE A 326 -32.62 -5.16 6.32
N ILE A 327 -33.21 -5.56 5.18
CA ILE A 327 -34.31 -6.55 5.13
C ILE A 327 -33.83 -7.92 5.63
N SER A 328 -32.59 -8.29 5.30
CA SER A 328 -32.00 -9.56 5.67
C SER A 328 -31.50 -9.61 7.11
N PHE A 329 -31.70 -8.56 7.93
CA PHE A 329 -31.14 -8.43 9.27
C PHE A 329 -29.62 -8.66 9.33
N GLY A 330 -28.88 -8.18 8.32
CA GLY A 330 -27.43 -8.33 8.24
C GLY A 330 -26.94 -9.70 7.73
N TYR A 331 -27.83 -10.58 7.26
CA TYR A 331 -27.47 -11.87 6.69
C TYR A 331 -27.22 -11.82 5.18
N THR A 332 -27.23 -10.65 4.53
CA THR A 332 -26.90 -10.60 3.10
C THR A 332 -25.44 -10.94 2.85
N SER A 333 -25.25 -11.97 2.03
CA SER A 333 -23.91 -12.30 1.57
C SER A 333 -23.40 -11.19 0.64
N GLN A 334 -22.19 -10.67 0.93
CA GLN A 334 -21.40 -9.79 0.04
C GLN A 334 -21.34 -10.30 -1.42
N ASN A 335 -21.60 -11.60 -1.62
CA ASN A 335 -21.71 -12.28 -2.90
C ASN A 335 -22.71 -11.63 -3.86
N LEU A 336 -23.87 -11.16 -3.39
CA LEU A 336 -24.90 -10.59 -4.28
C LEU A 336 -24.39 -9.37 -5.05
N TYR A 337 -23.60 -8.51 -4.40
CA TYR A 337 -22.98 -7.37 -5.06
C TYR A 337 -21.98 -7.79 -6.13
N THR A 338 -21.15 -8.80 -5.84
CA THR A 338 -20.19 -9.32 -6.81
C THR A 338 -20.87 -9.98 -8.02
N TYR A 339 -21.98 -10.71 -7.81
CA TYR A 339 -22.77 -11.29 -8.90
C TYR A 339 -23.45 -10.23 -9.76
N PHE A 340 -23.99 -9.17 -9.15
CA PHE A 340 -24.60 -8.06 -9.88
C PHE A 340 -23.61 -7.42 -10.85
N TRP A 341 -22.39 -7.13 -10.41
CA TRP A 341 -21.38 -6.52 -11.28
C TRP A 341 -20.88 -7.45 -12.37
N LEU A 342 -20.74 -8.76 -12.09
CA LEU A 342 -20.39 -9.75 -13.10
C LEU A 342 -21.49 -9.86 -14.17
N LEU A 343 -22.76 -9.95 -13.77
CA LEU A 343 -23.90 -10.00 -14.70
C LEU A 343 -24.01 -8.70 -15.51
N THR A 344 -23.83 -7.55 -14.87
CA THR A 344 -23.82 -6.25 -15.56
C THR A 344 -22.73 -6.22 -16.64
N PHE A 345 -21.52 -6.66 -16.31
CA PHE A 345 -20.44 -6.77 -17.29
C PHE A 345 -20.81 -7.71 -18.45
N LEU A 346 -21.34 -8.90 -18.16
CA LEU A 346 -21.74 -9.88 -19.17
C LEU A 346 -22.83 -9.35 -20.10
N ILE A 347 -23.86 -8.69 -19.57
CA ILE A 347 -24.95 -8.09 -20.37
C ILE A 347 -24.39 -7.01 -21.31
N LEU A 348 -23.53 -6.13 -20.79
CA LEU A 348 -22.91 -5.06 -21.59
C LEU A 348 -21.97 -5.61 -22.66
N PHE A 349 -21.20 -6.65 -22.32
CA PHE A 349 -20.29 -7.32 -23.25
C PHE A 349 -21.06 -8.04 -24.36
N LEU A 350 -22.10 -8.80 -24.01
CA LEU A 350 -22.97 -9.48 -24.99
C LEU A 350 -23.70 -8.48 -25.89
N HIS A 351 -24.16 -7.36 -25.34
CA HIS A 351 -24.75 -6.28 -26.14
C HIS A 351 -23.75 -5.73 -27.16
N LEU A 352 -22.50 -5.48 -26.76
CA LEU A 352 -21.44 -5.01 -27.64
C LEU A 352 -21.10 -6.02 -28.74
N GLU A 353 -20.93 -7.30 -28.40
CA GLU A 353 -20.64 -8.37 -29.38
C GLU A 353 -21.81 -8.57 -30.35
N SER A 354 -23.05 -8.47 -29.88
CA SER A 354 -24.25 -8.58 -30.73
C SER A 354 -24.27 -7.53 -31.86
N LYS A 355 -23.70 -6.34 -31.61
CA LYS A 355 -23.61 -5.26 -32.60
C LYS A 355 -22.42 -5.42 -33.55
N ILE A 356 -21.32 -6.00 -33.08
CA ILE A 356 -20.14 -6.28 -33.91
C ILE A 356 -20.42 -7.43 -34.88
N LEU A 357 -21.09 -8.49 -34.41
CA LEU A 357 -21.36 -9.71 -35.19
C LEU A 357 -22.73 -9.70 -35.90
N GLY A 358 -23.64 -8.82 -35.48
CA GLY A 358 -25.01 -8.75 -35.98
C GLY A 358 -25.15 -8.26 -37.41
N LYS A 359 -26.32 -8.56 -38.02
CA LYS A 359 -26.67 -8.13 -39.38
C LYS A 359 -26.90 -6.61 -39.48
N ASN A 360 -27.48 -6.01 -38.44
CA ASN A 360 -27.71 -4.56 -38.35
C ASN A 360 -26.49 -3.86 -37.74
N LYS A 361 -25.61 -3.36 -38.60
CA LYS A 361 -24.31 -2.79 -38.27
C LYS A 361 -24.34 -1.34 -37.76
N THR A 362 -25.40 -0.90 -37.11
CA THR A 362 -25.47 0.48 -36.60
C THR A 362 -24.96 0.59 -35.17
N LYS A 363 -24.22 1.67 -34.87
CA LYS A 363 -23.62 1.88 -33.54
C LYS A 363 -24.66 2.08 -32.43
N GLY A 364 -25.68 2.92 -32.63
CA GLY A 364 -26.67 3.24 -31.59
C GLY A 364 -26.05 3.49 -30.20
N PHE A 365 -26.62 2.87 -29.16
CA PHE A 365 -26.13 2.97 -27.77
C PHE A 365 -24.89 2.12 -27.45
N SER A 366 -24.36 1.32 -28.39
CA SER A 366 -23.21 0.44 -28.12
C SER A 366 -21.91 1.20 -27.81
N SER A 367 -21.84 2.50 -28.13
CA SER A 367 -20.76 3.38 -27.70
C SER A 367 -20.69 3.53 -26.18
N ILE A 368 -21.84 3.53 -25.51
CA ILE A 368 -21.95 3.56 -24.05
C ILE A 368 -21.49 2.22 -23.47
N SER A 369 -22.00 1.12 -24.01
CA SER A 369 -21.60 -0.23 -23.59
C SER A 369 -20.10 -0.46 -23.76
N LEU A 370 -19.49 0.03 -24.84
CA LEU A 370 -18.05 -0.06 -25.06
C LEU A 370 -17.25 0.63 -23.95
N ASN A 371 -17.64 1.85 -23.57
CA ASN A 371 -16.96 2.58 -22.50
C ASN A 371 -17.10 1.85 -21.16
N LEU A 372 -18.30 1.38 -20.83
CA LEU A 372 -18.53 0.66 -19.57
C LEU A 372 -17.77 -0.67 -19.51
N VAL A 373 -17.78 -1.45 -20.59
CA VAL A 373 -16.97 -2.68 -20.70
C VAL A 373 -15.49 -2.37 -20.51
N LEU A 374 -14.98 -1.31 -21.15
CA LEU A 374 -13.59 -0.86 -20.99
C LEU A 374 -13.22 -0.47 -19.57
N TRP A 375 -14.15 0.07 -18.79
CA TRP A 375 -13.86 0.53 -17.43
C TRP A 375 -14.03 -0.58 -16.39
N ILE A 376 -14.94 -1.53 -16.64
CA ILE A 376 -15.25 -2.62 -15.71
C ILE A 376 -14.31 -3.82 -15.90
N PHE A 377 -13.84 -4.10 -17.13
CA PHE A 377 -13.08 -5.33 -17.39
C PHE A 377 -11.86 -5.57 -16.48
N PRO A 378 -11.06 -4.56 -16.04
CA PRO A 378 -9.90 -4.82 -15.19
C PRO A 378 -10.27 -5.45 -13.84
N PHE A 379 -11.53 -5.26 -13.42
CA PHE A 379 -12.05 -5.79 -12.17
C PHE A 379 -12.70 -7.16 -12.33
N VAL A 380 -12.99 -7.61 -13.56
CA VAL A 380 -13.72 -8.86 -13.80
C VAL A 380 -12.97 -10.08 -13.27
N PRO A 381 -11.66 -10.28 -13.53
CA PRO A 381 -10.95 -11.43 -12.96
C PRO A 381 -10.90 -11.38 -11.43
N TYR A 382 -10.82 -10.19 -10.83
CA TYR A 382 -10.92 -10.01 -9.38
C TYR A 382 -12.30 -10.36 -8.83
N ILE A 383 -13.38 -9.97 -9.51
CA ILE A 383 -14.76 -10.34 -9.15
C ILE A 383 -14.93 -11.86 -9.20
N ILE A 384 -14.46 -12.52 -10.26
CA ILE A 384 -14.49 -13.98 -10.41
C ILE A 384 -13.70 -14.64 -9.27
N PHE A 385 -12.54 -14.08 -8.93
CA PHE A 385 -11.71 -14.55 -7.83
C PHE A 385 -12.43 -14.47 -6.47
N ILE A 386 -13.10 -13.35 -6.15
CA ILE A 386 -13.87 -13.22 -4.91
C ILE A 386 -15.01 -14.25 -4.85
N ILE A 387 -15.73 -14.44 -5.96
CA ILE A 387 -16.81 -15.43 -6.04
C ILE A 387 -16.26 -16.84 -5.75
N PHE A 388 -15.13 -17.20 -6.36
CA PHE A 388 -14.46 -18.47 -6.12
C PHE A 388 -14.03 -18.63 -4.65
N MET A 389 -13.46 -17.58 -4.06
CA MET A 389 -13.06 -17.57 -2.65
C MET A 389 -14.24 -17.79 -1.70
N ASN A 390 -15.35 -17.10 -1.94
CA ASN A 390 -16.54 -17.25 -1.12
C ASN A 390 -17.18 -18.63 -1.30
N TRP A 391 -17.11 -19.22 -2.49
CA TRP A 391 -17.50 -20.61 -2.71
C TRP A 391 -16.64 -21.59 -1.89
N CYS A 392 -15.30 -21.45 -1.92
CA CYS A 392 -14.39 -22.28 -1.12
C CYS A 392 -14.61 -22.13 0.39
N LYS A 393 -14.94 -20.92 0.86
CA LYS A 393 -15.28 -20.65 2.26
C LYS A 393 -16.56 -21.38 2.68
N ASN A 394 -17.61 -21.25 1.89
CA ASN A 394 -18.90 -21.88 2.17
C ASN A 394 -18.81 -23.42 2.15
N LEU A 395 -18.02 -23.98 1.24
CA LEU A 395 -17.78 -25.42 1.19
C LEU A 395 -17.10 -25.91 2.48
N SER A 396 -16.12 -25.17 3.01
CA SER A 396 -15.44 -25.53 4.26
C SER A 396 -16.32 -25.41 5.51
N SER A 397 -17.25 -24.44 5.54
CA SER A 397 -18.21 -24.33 6.65
C SER A 397 -19.20 -25.48 6.69
N ILE A 398 -19.57 -26.03 5.54
CA ILE A 398 -20.46 -27.21 5.46
C ILE A 398 -19.75 -28.46 6.01
N GLU A 399 -18.43 -28.56 5.85
CA GLU A 399 -17.63 -29.70 6.31
C GLU A 399 -17.19 -29.60 7.80
N ASN A 400 -17.62 -28.58 8.57
CA ASN A 400 -17.14 -28.31 9.94
C ASN A 400 -15.60 -28.24 10.06
N ARG A 401 -14.91 -27.85 8.98
CA ARG A 401 -13.45 -27.70 8.97
C ARG A 401 -13.09 -26.25 9.28
N SER A 402 -12.03 -26.06 10.07
CA SER A 402 -11.43 -24.74 10.33
C SER A 402 -10.76 -24.21 9.06
N SER A 403 -11.57 -23.64 8.15
CA SER A 403 -11.22 -23.16 6.81
C SER A 403 -10.64 -24.23 5.86
N SER A 404 -11.05 -24.23 4.59
CA SER A 404 -10.39 -25.09 3.60
C SER A 404 -8.94 -24.61 3.42
N CYS A 405 -7.98 -25.54 3.38
CA CYS A 405 -6.57 -25.24 3.07
C CYS A 405 -6.43 -24.44 1.76
N ILE A 406 -7.38 -24.64 0.84
CA ILE A 406 -7.52 -23.89 -0.40
C ILE A 406 -7.85 -22.41 -0.09
N TYR A 407 -8.90 -22.13 0.68
CA TYR A 407 -9.26 -20.75 1.06
C TYR A 407 -8.12 -20.04 1.80
N SER A 408 -7.47 -20.70 2.77
CA SER A 408 -6.36 -20.08 3.50
C SER A 408 -5.21 -19.72 2.56
N TYR A 409 -4.78 -20.64 1.70
CA TYR A 409 -3.72 -20.40 0.71
C TYR A 409 -4.05 -19.21 -0.21
N PHE A 410 -5.26 -19.16 -0.76
CA PHE A 410 -5.64 -18.06 -1.65
C PHE A 410 -5.77 -16.72 -0.91
N SER A 411 -6.25 -16.73 0.33
CA SER A 411 -6.36 -15.51 1.15
C SER A 411 -5.01 -14.91 1.50
N GLU A 412 -4.03 -15.75 1.83
CA GLU A 412 -2.65 -15.33 2.13
C GLU A 412 -1.90 -14.82 0.89
N ASN A 413 -2.32 -15.24 -0.31
CA ASN A 413 -1.66 -14.92 -1.57
C ASN A 413 -2.43 -13.90 -2.43
N LEU A 414 -3.42 -13.19 -1.88
CA LEU A 414 -4.28 -12.24 -2.60
C LEU A 414 -3.47 -11.23 -3.44
N ASP A 415 -2.40 -10.67 -2.89
CA ASP A 415 -1.56 -9.68 -3.57
C ASP A 415 -0.94 -10.23 -4.85
N LYS A 416 -0.52 -11.51 -4.86
CA LYS A 416 0.05 -12.17 -6.04
C LYS A 416 -0.99 -12.30 -7.16
N PHE A 417 -2.25 -12.60 -6.80
CA PHE A 417 -3.35 -12.66 -7.77
C PHE A 417 -3.69 -11.29 -8.34
N LEU A 418 -3.63 -10.23 -7.53
CA LEU A 418 -3.83 -8.87 -8.01
C LEU A 418 -2.74 -8.44 -8.99
N TRP A 419 -1.48 -8.83 -8.77
CA TRP A 419 -0.39 -8.65 -9.74
C TRP A 419 -0.64 -9.41 -11.04
N LEU A 420 -1.07 -10.68 -10.94
CA LEU A 420 -1.42 -11.47 -12.11
C LEU A 420 -2.59 -10.85 -12.90
N ASN A 421 -3.60 -10.32 -12.21
CA ASN A 421 -4.75 -9.65 -12.83
C ASN A 421 -4.34 -8.39 -13.60
N LEU A 422 -3.36 -7.62 -13.13
CA LEU A 422 -2.83 -6.48 -13.89
C LEU A 422 -2.25 -6.93 -15.23
N ILE A 423 -1.44 -8.00 -15.24
CA ILE A 423 -0.85 -8.56 -16.45
C ILE A 423 -1.95 -9.07 -17.39
N LEU A 424 -2.90 -9.83 -16.85
CA LEU A 424 -4.07 -10.33 -17.60
C LEU A 424 -4.86 -9.18 -18.22
N SER A 425 -5.09 -8.08 -17.50
CA SER A 425 -5.81 -6.92 -17.99
C SER A 425 -5.12 -6.28 -19.19
N ILE A 426 -3.78 -6.16 -19.16
CA ILE A 426 -2.98 -5.64 -20.29
C ILE A 426 -3.10 -6.57 -21.50
N VAL A 427 -3.02 -7.89 -21.30
CA VAL A 427 -3.12 -8.90 -22.37
C VAL A 427 -4.53 -8.90 -22.98
N VAL A 428 -5.58 -8.86 -22.16
CA VAL A 428 -6.97 -8.80 -22.63
C VAL A 428 -7.18 -7.55 -23.47
N LEU A 429 -6.68 -6.40 -23.04
CA LEU A 429 -6.83 -5.16 -23.80
C LEU A 429 -6.11 -5.21 -25.16
N PHE A 430 -4.96 -5.87 -25.26
CA PHE A 430 -4.27 -6.08 -26.54
C PHE A 430 -5.17 -6.75 -27.59
N PHE A 431 -5.95 -7.75 -27.18
CA PHE A 431 -6.94 -8.39 -28.06
C PHE A 431 -8.19 -7.52 -28.25
N PHE A 432 -8.69 -6.90 -27.19
CA PHE A 432 -9.90 -6.08 -27.22
C PHE A 432 -9.78 -4.86 -28.15
N VAL A 433 -8.58 -4.28 -28.28
CA VAL A 433 -8.34 -3.17 -29.23
C VAL A 433 -8.62 -3.56 -30.69
N LYS A 434 -8.51 -4.84 -31.06
CA LYS A 434 -8.94 -5.32 -32.40
C LYS A 434 -10.46 -5.21 -32.55
N GLN A 435 -11.22 -5.62 -31.54
CA GLN A 435 -12.67 -5.51 -31.54
C GLN A 435 -13.13 -4.05 -31.57
N ILE A 436 -12.49 -3.17 -30.79
CA ILE A 436 -12.76 -1.72 -30.83
C ILE A 436 -12.60 -1.16 -32.25
N LYS A 437 -11.57 -1.59 -32.98
CA LYS A 437 -11.36 -1.14 -34.35
C LYS A 437 -12.49 -1.58 -35.28
N VAL A 438 -12.91 -2.85 -35.18
CA VAL A 438 -14.05 -3.37 -35.96
C VAL A 438 -15.32 -2.61 -35.60
N TRP A 439 -15.61 -2.43 -34.32
CA TRP A 439 -16.74 -1.65 -33.83
C TRP A 439 -16.71 -0.20 -34.35
N LYS A 440 -15.55 0.45 -34.37
CA LYS A 440 -15.42 1.83 -34.85
C LYS A 440 -15.76 1.96 -36.34
N SER A 441 -15.60 0.90 -37.13
CA SER A 441 -15.95 0.88 -38.56
C SER A 441 -17.45 0.81 -38.85
N LEU A 442 -18.27 0.55 -37.82
CA LEU A 442 -19.72 0.51 -37.95
C LEU A 442 -20.29 1.92 -38.25
N PRO A 443 -21.28 2.07 -39.13
CA PRO A 443 -21.96 3.35 -39.37
C PRO A 443 -22.60 3.92 -38.10
N GLU A 444 -22.57 5.25 -38.01
CA GLU A 444 -23.40 6.00 -37.06
C GLU A 444 -24.86 5.97 -37.54
N GLU A 445 -25.81 5.94 -36.60
CA GLU A 445 -27.26 5.94 -36.91
C GLU A 445 -27.72 7.29 -37.45
#